data_AF-A0A1D2QSF5-F1
#
_entry.id   AF-A0A1D2QSF5-F1
#
_cell.length_a   1.000
_cell.length_b   1.000
_cell.length_c   1.000
_cell.angle_alpha   90.00
_cell.angle_beta   90.00
_cell.angle_gamma   90.00
#
_symmetry.space_group_name_H-M   'P 1'
#
loop_
_entity.id
_entity.type
_entity.pdbx_description
1 polymer ?
#
loop_
_entity_poly.entity_id
_entity_poly.type
_entity_poly.pdbx_seq_one_letter_code
_entity_poly.pdbx_strand_id
1 'polypeptide(L)'
;MDTYPIIDTDGLQIGFEIENVYISDRGIFKLLSNIIGVDKASMRKIFKSSEYVVEFQYQGVDCVVWVPYDDSSRYWIGPQNPEVETIELGVLQKAFDSYTLPFLIKLVGDILSLKFIKAKKL
;
A
#
# COMPACT_ATOMS: atom_id res chain seq x y z
N MET A 1 -9.41 -2.81 -2.32
CA MET A 1 -9.24 -1.33 -2.33
C MET A 1 -8.66 -0.96 -3.68
N ASP A 2 -8.72 0.30 -4.13
CA ASP A 2 -8.06 0.64 -5.40
C ASP A 2 -6.54 0.75 -5.18
N THR A 3 -5.76 0.18 -6.10
CA THR A 3 -4.31 0.37 -6.15
C THR A 3 -3.91 1.16 -7.41
N TYR A 4 -2.81 1.89 -7.32
CA TYR A 4 -2.33 2.76 -8.39
C TYR A 4 -0.85 2.46 -8.66
N PRO A 5 -0.50 1.79 -9.78
CA PRO A 5 0.90 1.49 -10.07
C PRO A 5 1.68 2.76 -10.37
N ILE A 6 2.94 2.81 -9.93
CA ILE A 6 3.89 3.88 -10.25
C ILE A 6 4.92 3.30 -11.22
N ILE A 7 4.94 3.88 -12.41
CA ILE A 7 5.78 3.43 -13.53
C ILE A 7 6.84 4.50 -13.79
N ASP A 8 8.10 4.07 -13.98
CA ASP A 8 9.19 4.97 -14.36
C ASP A 8 9.19 5.30 -15.87
N THR A 9 10.23 6.01 -16.31
CA THR A 9 10.38 6.39 -17.73
C THR A 9 10.65 5.21 -18.66
N ASP A 10 11.16 4.09 -18.12
CA ASP A 10 11.50 2.88 -18.86
C ASP A 10 10.32 1.89 -18.92
N GLY A 11 9.19 2.23 -18.29
CA GLY A 11 8.00 1.39 -18.24
C GLY A 11 8.02 0.35 -17.12
N LEU A 12 8.98 0.43 -16.20
CA LEU A 12 9.10 -0.48 -15.06
C LEU A 12 8.28 0.01 -13.88
N GLN A 13 7.62 -0.93 -13.20
CA GLN A 13 6.89 -0.62 -11.99
C GLN A 13 7.86 -0.50 -10.81
N ILE A 14 8.05 0.73 -10.34
CA ILE A 14 8.95 1.06 -9.22
C ILE A 14 8.23 1.12 -7.86
N GLY A 15 6.90 1.03 -7.87
CA GLY A 15 6.08 1.09 -6.68
C GLY A 15 4.59 1.02 -7.02
N PHE A 16 3.75 1.10 -6.01
CA PHE A 16 2.33 1.37 -6.17
C PHE A 16 1.77 2.09 -4.96
N GLU A 17 0.66 2.79 -5.15
CA GLU A 17 -0.08 3.43 -4.08
C GLU A 17 -1.35 2.66 -3.73
N ILE A 18 -1.77 2.78 -2.48
CA ILE A 18 -3.04 2.28 -1.98
C ILE A 18 -3.80 3.37 -1.22
N GLU A 19 -5.12 3.33 -1.24
CA GLU A 19 -5.96 4.27 -0.49
C GLU A 19 -5.86 4.03 1.03
N ASN A 20 -5.53 5.06 1.81
CA ASN A 20 -5.33 4.94 3.26
C ASN A 20 -6.65 4.81 4.04
N VAL A 21 -7.76 5.34 3.53
CA VAL A 21 -9.07 5.33 4.20
C VAL A 21 -9.64 3.91 4.40
N TYR A 22 -9.16 2.95 3.62
CA TYR A 22 -9.67 1.58 3.62
C TYR A 22 -8.81 0.59 4.40
N ILE A 23 -7.64 0.98 4.92
CA ILE A 23 -6.79 0.05 5.65
C ILE A 23 -5.93 0.78 6.69
N SER A 24 -5.87 0.23 7.91
CA SER A 24 -4.97 0.76 8.95
C SER A 24 -3.55 0.24 8.78
N ASP A 25 -2.57 0.93 9.37
CA ASP A 25 -1.16 0.48 9.44
C ASP A 25 -1.02 -0.98 9.88
N ARG A 26 -1.79 -1.38 10.90
CA ARG A 26 -1.82 -2.77 11.39
C ARG A 26 -2.44 -3.72 10.38
N GLY A 27 -3.46 -3.27 9.64
CA GLY A 27 -4.05 -4.01 8.53
C GLY A 27 -3.04 -4.24 7.41
N ILE A 28 -2.30 -3.21 7.02
CA ILE A 28 -1.22 -3.27 6.02
C ILE A 28 -0.16 -4.28 6.48
N PHE A 29 0.35 -4.14 7.70
CA PHE A 29 1.32 -5.07 8.28
C PHE A 29 0.83 -6.52 8.23
N LYS A 30 -0.42 -6.77 8.66
CA LYS A 30 -1.01 -8.12 8.62
C LYS A 30 -1.16 -8.66 7.20
N LEU A 31 -1.58 -7.82 6.26
CA LEU A 31 -1.75 -8.24 4.87
C LEU A 31 -0.40 -8.64 4.27
N LEU A 32 0.60 -7.76 4.39
CA LEU A 32 1.96 -8.01 3.92
C LEU A 32 2.57 -9.27 4.54
N SER A 33 2.43 -9.45 5.86
CA SER A 33 2.98 -10.61 6.58
C SER A 33 2.42 -11.97 6.12
N ASN A 34 1.31 -11.98 5.39
CA ASN A 34 0.70 -13.21 4.84
C ASN A 34 1.05 -13.46 3.37
N ILE A 35 1.78 -12.55 2.71
CA ILE A 35 2.16 -12.70 1.31
C ILE A 35 3.43 -13.55 1.23
N ILE A 36 3.39 -14.58 0.37
CA ILE A 36 4.56 -15.43 0.11
C ILE A 36 5.71 -14.57 -0.42
N GLY A 37 6.89 -14.74 0.14
CA GLY A 37 8.10 -13.99 -0.23
C GLY A 37 8.28 -12.69 0.54
N VAL A 38 7.33 -12.30 1.41
CA VAL A 38 7.51 -11.23 2.39
C VAL A 38 8.13 -11.80 3.67
N ASP A 39 9.24 -11.23 4.08
CA ASP A 39 9.99 -11.56 5.28
C ASP A 39 10.20 -10.32 6.16
N LYS A 40 10.54 -10.55 7.43
CA LYS A 40 10.96 -9.50 8.39
C LYS A 40 10.05 -8.27 8.47
N ALA A 41 8.75 -8.43 8.14
CA ALA A 41 7.80 -7.34 8.25
C ALA A 41 7.79 -6.78 9.68
N SER A 42 7.81 -5.46 9.81
CA SER A 42 7.78 -4.78 11.09
C SER A 42 7.07 -3.44 10.98
N MET A 43 6.35 -3.06 12.03
CA MET A 43 5.71 -1.75 12.13
C MET A 43 6.68 -0.74 12.75
N ARG A 44 6.45 0.54 12.44
CA ARG A 44 7.13 1.66 13.10
C ARG A 44 7.17 1.48 14.62
N LYS A 45 8.36 1.58 15.21
CA LYS A 45 8.52 1.65 16.66
C LYS A 45 8.16 3.05 17.15
N ILE A 46 7.27 3.15 18.13
CA ILE A 46 6.73 4.41 18.71
C ILE A 46 7.82 5.42 19.11
N PHE A 47 9.05 4.95 19.38
CA PHE A 47 10.18 5.78 19.82
C PHE A 47 11.22 6.08 18.72
N LYS A 48 10.98 5.70 17.46
CA LYS A 48 11.83 6.06 16.33
C LYS A 48 11.08 7.02 15.41
N SER A 49 11.74 8.12 15.06
CA SER A 49 11.35 9.00 13.95
C SER A 49 11.65 8.32 12.61
N SER A 50 11.00 7.19 12.34
CA SER A 50 11.00 6.61 10.99
C SER A 50 9.82 7.21 10.23
N GLU A 51 10.03 7.61 8.97
CA GLU A 51 8.97 8.07 8.07
C GLU A 51 8.14 6.89 7.54
N TYR A 52 8.64 5.67 7.72
CA TYR A 52 7.99 4.45 7.27
C TYR A 52 7.01 3.92 8.32
N VAL A 53 5.87 3.46 7.84
CA VAL A 53 4.78 2.89 8.64
C VAL A 53 5.01 1.39 8.83
N VAL A 54 5.42 0.73 7.75
CA VAL A 54 5.82 -0.68 7.73
C VAL A 54 7.12 -0.80 6.95
N GLU A 55 8.05 -1.57 7.48
CA GLU A 55 9.30 -1.98 6.82
C GLU A 55 9.24 -3.50 6.64
N PHE A 56 9.64 -4.02 5.48
CA PHE A 56 9.62 -5.45 5.20
C PHE A 56 10.67 -5.80 4.14
N GLN A 57 11.00 -7.09 4.03
CA GLN A 57 11.81 -7.59 2.94
C GLN A 57 10.90 -8.37 1.98
N TYR A 58 11.04 -8.18 0.68
CA TYR A 58 10.32 -8.95 -0.32
C TYR A 58 11.27 -9.51 -1.37
N GLN A 59 11.31 -10.84 -1.50
CA GLN A 59 12.24 -11.54 -2.39
C GLN A 59 13.71 -11.12 -2.18
N GLY A 60 14.08 -10.81 -0.93
CA GLY A 60 15.43 -10.37 -0.58
C GLY A 60 15.67 -8.85 -0.68
N VAL A 61 14.72 -8.07 -1.18
CA VAL A 61 14.82 -6.61 -1.34
C VAL A 61 14.12 -5.87 -0.21
N ASP A 62 14.77 -4.85 0.35
CA ASP A 62 14.20 -4.04 1.42
C ASP A 62 13.11 -3.11 0.85
N CYS A 63 11.92 -3.19 1.43
CA CYS A 63 10.72 -2.50 0.98
C CYS A 63 10.07 -1.73 2.14
N VAL A 64 9.32 -0.69 1.79
CA VAL A 64 8.70 0.21 2.75
C VAL A 64 7.27 0.53 2.38
N VAL A 65 6.48 0.85 3.40
CA VAL A 65 5.19 1.52 3.28
C VAL A 65 5.32 2.89 3.92
N TRP A 66 5.00 3.95 3.19
CA TRP A 66 5.08 5.32 3.71
C TRP A 66 4.02 6.22 3.10
N VAL A 67 3.77 7.35 3.75
CA VAL A 67 2.79 8.35 3.30
C VAL A 67 3.58 9.43 2.56
N PRO A 68 3.45 9.56 1.23
CA PRO A 68 4.37 10.39 0.45
C PRO A 68 4.34 11.88 0.78
N TYR A 69 3.25 12.42 1.36
CA TYR A 69 3.14 13.81 1.82
C TYR A 69 2.07 13.92 2.93
N ASP A 70 2.15 14.94 3.79
CA ASP A 70 1.29 15.12 5.00
C ASP A 70 -0.23 15.23 4.72
N ASP A 71 -0.63 15.45 3.46
CA ASP A 71 -2.03 15.52 3.01
C ASP A 71 -2.39 14.41 1.98
N SER A 72 -1.53 13.40 1.83
CA SER A 72 -1.81 12.32 0.90
C SER A 72 -2.79 11.30 1.50
N SER A 73 -3.90 11.07 0.79
CA SER A 73 -4.91 10.04 1.09
C SER A 73 -4.44 8.62 0.76
N ARG A 74 -3.12 8.43 0.58
CA ARG A 74 -2.54 7.22 0.01
C ARG A 74 -1.26 6.82 0.70
N TYR A 75 -1.02 5.52 0.78
CA TYR A 75 0.29 4.97 1.11
C TYR A 75 1.01 4.58 -0.16
N TRP A 76 2.30 4.87 -0.22
CA TRP A 76 3.22 4.32 -1.19
C TRP A 76 3.81 2.99 -0.69
N ILE A 77 3.94 2.00 -1.57
CA ILE A 77 4.50 0.67 -1.31
C ILE A 77 5.50 0.31 -2.41
N GLY A 78 6.70 -0.11 -2.04
CA GLY A 78 7.74 -0.53 -2.98
C GLY A 78 9.12 -0.64 -2.33
N PRO A 79 10.19 -0.83 -3.14
CA PRO A 79 11.57 -0.87 -2.67
C PRO A 79 11.96 0.38 -1.91
N GLN A 80 12.83 0.27 -0.91
CA GLN A 80 13.36 1.47 -0.25
C GLN A 80 14.18 2.33 -1.23
N ASN A 81 14.84 1.70 -2.20
CA ASN A 81 15.64 2.35 -3.23
C ASN A 81 15.14 1.98 -4.64
N PRO A 82 14.01 2.56 -5.10
CA PRO A 82 13.36 2.16 -6.35
C PRO A 82 14.21 2.39 -7.62
N GLU A 83 15.20 3.29 -7.56
CA GLU A 83 16.11 3.55 -8.68
C GLU A 83 17.19 2.46 -8.86
N VAL A 84 17.41 1.64 -7.83
CA VAL A 84 18.49 0.65 -7.79
C VAL A 84 17.94 -0.78 -7.80
N GLU A 85 16.75 -0.98 -7.23
CA GLU A 85 16.19 -2.29 -6.98
C GLU A 85 14.97 -2.54 -7.87
N THR A 86 15.08 -3.52 -8.78
CA THR A 86 13.98 -3.96 -9.63
C THR A 86 13.38 -5.24 -9.07
N ILE A 87 12.11 -5.19 -8.66
CA ILE A 87 11.34 -6.34 -8.20
C ILE A 87 9.95 -6.37 -8.82
N GLU A 88 9.38 -7.57 -8.99
CA GLU A 88 8.03 -7.74 -9.51
C GLU A 88 7.01 -7.48 -8.39
N LEU A 89 6.34 -6.34 -8.45
CA LEU A 89 5.40 -5.89 -7.42
C LEU A 89 3.96 -6.36 -7.65
N GLY A 90 3.64 -7.00 -8.77
CA GLY A 90 2.28 -7.37 -9.15
C GLY A 90 1.60 -8.31 -8.15
N VAL A 91 2.35 -9.25 -7.54
CA VAL A 91 1.81 -10.11 -6.47
C VAL A 91 1.41 -9.29 -5.24
N LEU A 92 2.25 -8.33 -4.82
CA LEU A 92 1.95 -7.45 -3.70
C LEU A 92 0.72 -6.60 -4.03
N GLN A 93 0.73 -5.90 -5.16
CA GLN A 93 -0.36 -5.04 -5.60
C GLN A 93 -1.70 -5.80 -5.65
N LYS A 94 -1.70 -6.99 -6.26
CA LYS A 94 -2.89 -7.82 -6.40
C LYS A 94 -3.46 -8.26 -5.05
N ALA A 95 -2.61 -8.47 -4.04
CA ALA A 95 -3.06 -8.78 -2.69
C ALA A 95 -3.85 -7.62 -2.06
N PHE A 96 -3.44 -6.37 -2.31
CA PHE A 96 -4.17 -5.17 -1.88
C PHE A 96 -5.44 -4.94 -2.70
N ASP A 97 -5.40 -5.14 -4.02
CA ASP A 97 -6.61 -5.07 -4.87
C ASP A 97 -7.69 -6.04 -4.36
N SER A 98 -7.27 -7.27 -4.03
CA SER A 98 -8.13 -8.35 -3.56
C SER A 98 -8.53 -8.22 -2.08
N TYR A 99 -8.03 -7.21 -1.37
CA TYR A 99 -8.33 -7.01 0.04
C TYR A 99 -9.83 -6.69 0.24
N THR A 100 -10.56 -7.67 0.74
CA THR A 100 -11.96 -7.53 1.13
C THR A 100 -12.08 -6.88 2.49
N LEU A 101 -12.65 -5.69 2.53
CA LEU A 101 -12.95 -4.99 3.77
C LEU A 101 -13.98 -5.77 4.58
N PRO A 102 -13.82 -5.88 5.91
CA PRO A 102 -14.94 -6.21 6.78
C PRO A 102 -16.11 -5.26 6.47
N PHE A 103 -17.32 -5.80 6.32
CA PHE A 103 -18.50 -5.11 5.78
C PHE A 103 -18.73 -3.70 6.36
N LEU A 104 -18.45 -3.49 7.66
CA LEU A 104 -18.57 -2.20 8.35
C LEU A 104 -17.58 -1.11 7.86
N ILE A 105 -16.36 -1.47 7.49
CA ILE A 105 -15.33 -0.51 7.02
C ILE A 105 -15.62 -0.08 5.58
N LYS A 106 -16.15 -0.99 4.76
CA LYS A 106 -16.58 -0.68 3.39
C LYS A 106 -17.64 0.42 3.37
N LEU A 107 -18.66 0.31 4.23
CA LEU A 107 -19.74 1.28 4.30
C LEU A 107 -19.23 2.69 4.68
N VAL A 108 -18.35 2.78 5.69
CA VAL A 108 -17.78 4.07 6.13
C VAL A 108 -16.84 4.66 5.08
N GLY A 109 -15.98 3.84 4.49
CA GLY A 109 -15.04 4.28 3.45
C GLY A 109 -15.75 4.76 2.18
N ASP A 110 -16.82 4.08 1.75
CA ASP A 110 -17.62 4.52 0.61
C ASP A 110 -18.33 5.87 0.87
N ILE A 111 -18.72 6.15 2.13
CA ILE A 111 -19.34 7.44 2.53
C ILE A 111 -18.29 8.54 2.51
N LEU A 112 -17.13 8.31 3.12
CA LEU A 112 -16.06 9.31 3.23
C LEU A 112 -15.39 9.60 1.88
N SER A 113 -15.26 8.60 1.01
CA SER A 113 -14.67 8.75 -0.32
C SER A 113 -15.62 9.34 -1.37
N LEU A 114 -16.90 9.57 -1.02
CA LEU A 114 -17.95 10.07 -1.91
C LEU A 114 -18.15 9.22 -3.18
N LYS A 115 -17.69 7.95 -3.20
CA LYS A 115 -17.80 7.06 -4.37
C LYS A 115 -19.25 6.75 -4.77
N PHE A 116 -20.23 7.04 -3.91
CA PHE A 116 -21.67 6.97 -4.24
C PHE A 116 -22.12 7.94 -5.33
N ILE A 117 -21.38 9.01 -5.62
CA ILE A 117 -21.82 10.06 -6.55
C ILE A 117 -21.49 9.71 -8.01
N LYS A 118 -20.54 8.80 -8.27
CA LYS A 118 -20.10 8.45 -9.63
C LYS A 118 -21.07 7.51 -10.39
N ALA A 119 -22.13 7.01 -9.73
CA ALA A 119 -23.12 6.11 -10.33
C ALA A 119 -24.28 6.83 -11.06
N LYS A 120 -24.22 8.16 -11.25
CA LYS A 120 -25.22 8.91 -12.03
C LYS A 120 -24.55 9.75 -13.13
N LYS A 121 -24.18 9.07 -14.21
CA LYS A 121 -24.28 9.64 -15.56
C LYS A 121 -25.11 8.66 -16.38
N LEU A 122 -26.42 8.89 -16.36
CA LEU A 122 -27.36 8.50 -17.41
C LEU A 122 -27.18 9.48 -18.58
#